data_AF-A0AAN6M2F3-F1
#
_entry.id   AF-A0AAN6M2F3-F1
#
_cell.length_a   1.000
_cell.length_b   1.000
_cell.length_c   1.000
_cell.angle_alpha   90.00
_cell.angle_beta   90.00
_cell.angle_gamma   90.00
#
_symmetry.space_group_name_H-M   'P 1'
#
loop_
_entity.id
_entity.type
_entity.pdbx_description
1 polymer ?
#
loop_
_entity_poly.entity_id
_entity_poly.type
_entity_poly.pdbx_seq_one_letter_code
_entity_poly.pdbx_strand_id
1 'polypeptide(L)'
;MRAQVSEGVWVDLYNLHADAGTEADDNKARAANLRQVSNYITTNSAGNSVLVFGDTNSRYTRADDIPRVFTTDNGMTDAWVQLAKGGVAPAAGSDALLCENPSPTTACEIVDKVWYRGSPSLKLTATKFTYAGSQYLQPDGNVLSDHDPVLVDFSWTASDSLRVSDPYGGDFGTFYNDVPALSTISSPKASSITLRGANRLDGISLTLSSGATFTHGGTGGTANTLKLNAGESLTSATVCQGQKNNQTRVFYMQVTSSAGRTVAAGVKSSEC
;
A
#
# COMPACT_ATOMS: atom_id res chain seq x y z
N MET A 1 -2.23 5.52 6.55
CA MET A 1 -1.95 4.51 7.60
C MET A 1 -1.81 3.13 6.96
N ARG A 2 -1.42 2.09 7.72
CA ARG A 2 -1.44 0.71 7.25
C ARG A 2 -2.34 -0.12 8.14
N ALA A 3 -3.26 -0.85 7.55
CA ALA A 3 -4.14 -1.75 8.27
C ALA A 3 -3.69 -3.19 8.10
N GLN A 4 -3.57 -3.90 9.22
CA GLN A 4 -3.43 -5.34 9.25
C GLN A 4 -4.83 -5.95 9.22
N VAL A 5 -5.12 -6.76 8.21
CA VAL A 5 -6.40 -7.48 8.11
C VAL A 5 -6.28 -8.95 8.51
N SER A 6 -5.06 -9.47 8.52
CA SER A 6 -4.66 -10.78 9.03
C SER A 6 -3.14 -10.77 9.21
N GLU A 7 -2.56 -11.74 9.93
CA GLU A 7 -1.10 -11.91 10.02
C GLU A 7 -0.47 -11.92 8.62
N GLY A 8 0.55 -11.08 8.39
CA GLY A 8 1.24 -10.93 7.11
C GLY A 8 0.41 -10.29 5.99
N VAL A 9 -0.83 -9.86 6.25
CA VAL A 9 -1.72 -9.25 5.26
C VAL A 9 -1.99 -7.80 5.63
N TRP A 10 -1.37 -6.91 4.86
CA TRP A 10 -1.41 -5.47 5.08
C TRP A 10 -1.96 -4.73 3.86
N VAL A 11 -2.71 -3.67 4.13
CA VAL A 11 -3.21 -2.74 3.11
C VAL A 11 -2.84 -1.31 3.51
N ASP A 12 -2.22 -0.58 2.58
CA ASP A 12 -1.91 0.83 2.77
C ASP A 12 -3.20 1.65 2.53
N LEU A 13 -3.63 2.39 3.54
CA LEU A 13 -4.87 3.15 3.55
C LEU A 13 -4.59 4.65 3.51
N TYR A 14 -5.16 5.33 2.52
CA TYR A 14 -5.08 6.77 2.34
C TYR A 14 -6.49 7.35 2.36
N ASN A 15 -6.80 8.10 3.41
CA ASN A 15 -8.01 8.93 3.44
C ASN A 15 -7.65 10.37 3.07
N LEU A 16 -8.50 11.02 2.28
CA LEU A 16 -8.27 12.39 1.83
C LEU A 16 -9.57 13.20 1.81
N HIS A 17 -9.41 14.51 1.92
CA HIS A 17 -10.42 15.52 1.63
C HIS A 17 -9.75 16.57 0.75
N ALA A 18 -10.10 16.63 -0.54
CA ALA A 18 -9.47 17.56 -1.50
C ALA A 18 -10.29 18.84 -1.66
N ASP A 19 -9.70 19.87 -2.25
CA ASP A 19 -10.29 21.20 -2.36
C ASP A 19 -11.66 21.22 -3.07
N ALA A 20 -12.63 21.86 -2.43
CA ALA A 20 -14.00 22.00 -2.92
C ALA A 20 -14.13 23.18 -3.89
N GLY A 21 -15.32 23.37 -4.48
CA GLY A 21 -15.57 24.46 -5.42
C GLY A 21 -15.23 24.13 -6.87
N THR A 22 -15.50 25.08 -7.75
CA THR A 22 -15.42 24.92 -9.21
C THR A 22 -14.76 26.10 -9.92
N GLU A 23 -14.22 27.06 -9.18
CA GLU A 23 -13.40 28.12 -9.76
C GLU A 23 -12.07 27.55 -10.27
N ALA A 24 -11.36 28.30 -11.10
CA ALA A 24 -10.13 27.81 -11.72
C ALA A 24 -9.04 27.44 -10.68
N ASP A 25 -8.95 28.22 -9.60
CA ASP A 25 -8.00 27.96 -8.52
C ASP A 25 -8.41 26.75 -7.67
N ASP A 26 -9.70 26.55 -7.41
CA ASP A 26 -10.25 25.34 -6.77
C ASP A 26 -9.88 24.08 -7.55
N ASN A 27 -10.11 24.11 -8.87
CA ASN A 27 -9.82 22.98 -9.77
C ASN A 27 -8.32 22.64 -9.75
N LYS A 28 -7.47 23.68 -9.76
CA LYS A 28 -6.02 23.53 -9.68
C LYS A 28 -5.57 22.98 -8.33
N ALA A 29 -6.13 23.47 -7.22
CA ALA A 29 -5.81 23.03 -5.87
C ALA A 29 -6.22 21.56 -5.68
N ARG A 30 -7.45 21.20 -6.05
CA ARG A 30 -7.94 19.81 -6.01
C ARG A 30 -7.06 18.87 -6.83
N ALA A 31 -6.69 19.25 -8.05
CA ALA A 31 -5.77 18.46 -8.87
C ALA A 31 -4.39 18.29 -8.18
N ALA A 32 -3.87 19.34 -7.54
CA ALA A 32 -2.62 19.25 -6.79
C ALA A 32 -2.74 18.30 -5.58
N ASN A 33 -3.87 18.31 -4.86
CA ASN A 33 -4.12 17.39 -3.74
C ASN A 33 -4.12 15.92 -4.21
N LEU A 34 -4.86 15.59 -5.28
CA LEU A 34 -4.91 14.22 -5.79
C LEU A 34 -3.54 13.74 -6.29
N ARG A 35 -2.77 14.61 -6.97
CA ARG A 35 -1.39 14.31 -7.39
C ARG A 35 -0.45 14.11 -6.21
N GLN A 36 -0.60 14.89 -5.14
CA GLN A 36 0.21 14.72 -3.94
C GLN A 36 0.03 13.32 -3.34
N VAL A 37 -1.23 12.87 -3.20
CA VAL A 37 -1.53 11.52 -2.70
C VAL A 37 -1.01 10.46 -3.68
N SER A 38 -1.22 10.63 -4.99
CA SER A 38 -0.72 9.72 -6.03
C SER A 38 0.81 9.54 -5.94
N ASN A 39 1.56 10.65 -5.86
CA ASN A 39 3.02 10.64 -5.75
C ASN A 39 3.50 9.98 -4.45
N TYR A 40 2.77 10.20 -3.35
CA TYR A 40 3.09 9.57 -2.06
C TYR A 40 2.93 8.05 -2.14
N ILE A 41 1.86 7.56 -2.79
CA ILE A 41 1.63 6.13 -3.02
C ILE A 41 2.73 5.52 -3.90
N THR A 42 3.12 6.21 -4.98
CA THR A 42 4.22 5.77 -5.85
C THR A 42 5.51 5.59 -5.07
N THR A 43 5.80 6.50 -4.13
CA THR A 43 7.04 6.50 -3.35
C THR A 43 7.01 5.50 -2.20
N ASN A 44 5.89 5.36 -1.50
CA ASN A 44 5.84 4.68 -0.19
C ASN A 44 5.06 3.36 -0.18
N SER A 45 4.36 3.04 -1.28
CA SER A 45 3.48 1.86 -1.38
C SER A 45 3.80 1.01 -2.61
N ALA A 46 5.00 1.13 -3.17
CA ALA A 46 5.46 0.26 -4.25
C ALA A 46 5.41 -1.20 -3.80
N GLY A 47 4.75 -2.07 -4.57
CA GLY A 47 4.59 -3.49 -4.23
C GLY A 47 3.55 -3.81 -3.16
N ASN A 48 2.92 -2.81 -2.55
CA ASN A 48 1.85 -3.02 -1.56
C ASN A 48 0.46 -2.94 -2.20
N SER A 49 -0.50 -3.61 -1.56
CA SER A 49 -1.92 -3.38 -1.79
C SER A 49 -2.33 -2.05 -1.17
N VAL A 50 -3.19 -1.29 -1.85
CA VAL A 50 -3.52 0.09 -1.49
C VAL A 50 -5.02 0.35 -1.61
N LEU A 51 -5.58 1.09 -0.67
CA LEU A 51 -6.88 1.77 -0.77
C LEU A 51 -6.71 3.29 -0.65
N VAL A 52 -7.36 4.02 -1.54
CA VAL A 52 -7.52 5.48 -1.47
C VAL A 52 -9.01 5.76 -1.40
N PHE A 53 -9.45 6.52 -0.40
CA PHE A 53 -10.87 6.81 -0.22
C PHE A 53 -11.12 8.16 0.44
N GLY A 54 -12.31 8.72 0.24
CA GLY A 54 -12.76 9.95 0.89
C GLY A 54 -13.36 10.95 -0.10
N ASP A 55 -13.61 12.15 0.39
CA ASP A 55 -14.17 13.23 -0.39
C ASP A 55 -13.08 13.83 -1.30
N THR A 56 -13.14 13.47 -2.57
CA THR A 56 -12.16 13.98 -3.54
C THR A 56 -12.55 15.32 -4.13
N ASN A 57 -13.76 15.82 -3.81
CA ASN A 57 -14.42 16.92 -4.49
C ASN A 57 -14.43 16.79 -6.03
N SER A 58 -14.18 15.59 -6.55
CA SER A 58 -13.84 15.35 -7.95
C SER A 58 -14.84 14.44 -8.67
N ARG A 59 -15.18 14.81 -9.90
CA ARG A 59 -16.07 14.08 -10.80
C ARG A 59 -15.33 13.70 -12.08
N TYR A 60 -15.55 12.47 -12.58
CA TYR A 60 -15.08 12.00 -13.88
C TYR A 60 -15.68 12.81 -15.03
N THR A 61 -16.90 13.30 -14.84
CA THR A 61 -17.64 14.13 -15.81
C THR A 61 -17.12 15.58 -15.87
N ARG A 62 -16.44 16.09 -14.84
CA ARG A 62 -15.89 17.45 -14.85
C ARG A 62 -14.61 17.50 -15.70
N ALA A 63 -14.52 18.46 -16.62
CA ALA A 63 -13.43 18.53 -17.61
C ALA A 63 -12.04 18.73 -16.99
N ASP A 64 -11.95 19.61 -15.98
CA ASP A 64 -10.67 19.99 -15.33
C ASP A 64 -10.23 19.03 -14.22
N ASP A 65 -11.09 18.07 -13.87
CA ASP A 65 -10.86 17.13 -12.79
C ASP A 65 -10.00 15.95 -13.23
N ILE A 66 -9.19 15.44 -12.30
CA ILE A 66 -8.22 14.36 -12.58
C ILE A 66 -8.38 13.11 -11.70
N PRO A 67 -9.60 12.59 -11.43
CA PRO A 67 -9.78 11.40 -10.60
C PRO A 67 -9.07 10.17 -11.18
N ARG A 68 -8.76 10.20 -12.49
CA ARG A 68 -8.01 9.14 -13.20
C ARG A 68 -6.55 9.03 -12.76
N VAL A 69 -6.00 9.99 -12.02
CA VAL A 69 -4.58 10.01 -11.62
C VAL A 69 -4.16 8.75 -10.86
N PHE A 70 -5.03 8.19 -10.01
CA PHE A 70 -4.74 6.96 -9.28
C PHE A 70 -4.72 5.72 -10.20
N THR A 71 -5.54 5.73 -11.26
CA THR A 71 -5.53 4.68 -12.27
C THR A 71 -4.31 4.79 -13.18
N THR A 72 -4.01 5.99 -13.68
CA THR A 72 -2.91 6.21 -14.64
C THR A 72 -1.54 6.01 -14.00
N ASP A 73 -1.33 6.54 -12.80
CA ASP A 73 0.02 6.63 -12.21
C ASP A 73 0.29 5.48 -11.25
N ASN A 74 -0.77 4.88 -10.69
CA ASN A 74 -0.69 3.88 -9.64
C ASN A 74 -1.39 2.56 -10.00
N GLY A 75 -1.94 2.41 -11.21
CA GLY A 75 -2.58 1.17 -11.64
C GLY A 75 -3.77 0.75 -10.77
N MET A 76 -4.45 1.72 -10.16
CA MET A 76 -5.59 1.48 -9.28
C MET A 76 -6.90 1.43 -10.04
N THR A 77 -7.86 0.67 -9.50
CA THR A 77 -9.22 0.56 -9.98
C THR A 77 -10.16 1.36 -9.09
N ASP A 78 -11.01 2.19 -9.66
CA ASP A 78 -12.12 2.83 -8.95
C ASP A 78 -13.29 1.84 -8.80
N ALA A 79 -13.73 1.61 -7.57
CA ALA A 79 -14.78 0.63 -7.27
C ALA A 79 -16.15 1.00 -7.87
N TRP A 80 -16.50 2.29 -7.93
CA TRP A 80 -17.74 2.75 -8.56
C TRP A 80 -17.67 2.57 -10.07
N VAL A 81 -16.56 2.97 -10.69
CA VAL A 81 -16.38 2.78 -12.14
C VAL A 81 -16.46 1.30 -12.50
N GLN A 82 -15.78 0.45 -11.74
CA GLN A 82 -15.79 -0.98 -11.99
C GLN A 82 -17.20 -1.60 -11.83
N LEU A 83 -17.84 -1.37 -10.69
CA LEU A 83 -19.04 -2.11 -10.30
C LEU A 83 -20.35 -1.46 -10.74
N ALA A 84 -20.42 -0.13 -10.80
CA ALA A 84 -21.61 0.60 -11.21
C ALA A 84 -21.58 1.06 -12.68
N LYS A 85 -20.38 1.21 -13.27
CA LYS A 85 -20.20 1.65 -14.67
C LYS A 85 -19.61 0.60 -15.61
N GLY A 86 -19.49 -0.65 -15.15
CA GLY A 86 -18.99 -1.74 -15.99
C GLY A 86 -17.54 -1.55 -16.44
N GLY A 87 -16.73 -0.88 -15.62
CA GLY A 87 -15.31 -0.65 -15.89
C GLY A 87 -14.99 0.53 -16.80
N VAL A 88 -16.00 1.27 -17.28
CA VAL A 88 -15.81 2.41 -18.18
C VAL A 88 -16.20 3.70 -17.45
N ALA A 89 -15.19 4.52 -17.14
CA ALA A 89 -15.43 5.83 -16.53
C ALA A 89 -16.17 6.77 -17.51
N PRO A 90 -17.05 7.66 -17.03
CA PRO A 90 -17.63 8.73 -17.84
C PRO A 90 -16.55 9.56 -18.55
N ALA A 91 -16.88 10.16 -19.69
CA ALA A 91 -15.97 11.05 -20.40
C ALA A 91 -15.82 12.39 -19.63
N ALA A 92 -14.60 12.93 -19.58
CA ALA A 92 -14.39 14.26 -19.04
C ALA A 92 -15.10 15.30 -19.91
N GLY A 93 -15.84 16.21 -19.30
CA GLY A 93 -16.66 17.21 -19.99
C GLY A 93 -18.03 16.72 -20.46
N SER A 94 -18.42 15.47 -20.18
CA SER A 94 -19.81 15.04 -20.44
C SER A 94 -20.78 15.62 -19.41
N ASP A 95 -22.08 15.54 -19.69
CA ASP A 95 -23.13 15.96 -18.76
C ASP A 95 -22.93 15.37 -17.36
N ALA A 96 -23.18 16.20 -16.35
CA ALA A 96 -23.04 15.80 -14.96
C ALA A 96 -24.07 14.71 -14.60
N LEU A 97 -23.58 13.63 -14.00
CA LEU A 97 -24.44 12.57 -13.46
C LEU A 97 -24.87 12.93 -12.04
N LEU A 98 -25.90 13.77 -11.91
CA LEU A 98 -26.36 14.28 -10.62
C LEU A 98 -27.03 13.19 -9.77
N CYS A 99 -26.78 13.21 -8.47
CA CYS A 99 -27.39 12.32 -7.49
C CYS A 99 -28.41 13.08 -6.64
N GLU A 100 -29.44 12.35 -6.20
CA GLU A 100 -30.24 12.71 -5.02
C GLU A 100 -29.43 12.39 -3.74
N ASN A 101 -29.86 12.89 -2.57
CA ASN A 101 -29.30 12.51 -1.27
C ASN A 101 -30.46 12.21 -0.27
N PRO A 102 -30.63 10.96 0.17
CA PRO A 102 -29.81 9.80 -0.17
C PRO A 102 -30.11 9.30 -1.59
N SER A 103 -29.09 8.93 -2.34
CA SER A 103 -29.26 8.43 -3.69
C SER A 103 -29.84 7.02 -3.69
N PRO A 104 -30.95 6.76 -4.41
CA PRO A 104 -31.53 5.41 -4.54
C PRO A 104 -30.75 4.53 -5.53
N THR A 105 -29.73 5.07 -6.21
CA THR A 105 -29.03 4.39 -7.30
C THR A 105 -27.54 4.74 -7.37
N THR A 106 -26.72 3.79 -7.81
CA THR A 106 -25.30 4.01 -8.10
C THR A 106 -25.05 4.48 -9.54
N ALA A 107 -26.12 4.70 -10.33
CA ALA A 107 -26.02 5.20 -11.70
C ALA A 107 -25.59 6.68 -11.79
N CYS A 108 -25.67 7.43 -10.70
CA CYS A 108 -25.21 8.81 -10.63
C CYS A 108 -23.78 8.88 -10.04
N GLU A 109 -23.15 10.04 -10.12
CA GLU A 109 -21.79 10.30 -9.62
C GLU A 109 -21.81 11.26 -8.42
N ILE A 110 -21.11 10.88 -7.35
CA ILE A 110 -20.75 11.76 -6.24
C ILE A 110 -19.24 12.02 -6.20
N VAL A 111 -18.81 12.90 -5.30
CA VAL A 111 -17.40 13.31 -5.14
C VAL A 111 -16.60 12.40 -4.21
N ASP A 112 -17.27 11.64 -3.35
CA ASP A 112 -16.67 10.58 -2.55
C ASP A 112 -16.35 9.36 -3.42
N LYS A 113 -15.09 8.93 -3.39
CA LYS A 113 -14.57 7.91 -4.29
C LYS A 113 -13.75 6.88 -3.51
N VAL A 114 -13.62 5.68 -4.06
CA VAL A 114 -12.78 4.61 -3.51
C VAL A 114 -11.99 3.95 -4.64
N TRP A 115 -10.67 4.09 -4.61
CA TRP A 115 -9.76 3.36 -5.48
C TRP A 115 -9.05 2.26 -4.71
N TYR A 116 -8.75 1.17 -5.40
CA TYR A 116 -8.00 0.06 -4.82
C TYR A 116 -7.01 -0.55 -5.81
N ARG A 117 -5.95 -1.16 -5.29
CA ARG A 117 -5.14 -2.15 -6.02
C ARG A 117 -4.71 -3.27 -5.09
N GLY A 118 -4.57 -4.47 -5.64
CA GLY A 118 -3.86 -5.56 -4.99
C GLY A 118 -2.34 -5.40 -5.12
N SER A 119 -1.64 -6.48 -4.81
CA SER A 119 -0.19 -6.64 -4.98
C SER A 119 0.14 -8.08 -5.37
N PRO A 120 1.38 -8.38 -5.78
CA PRO A 120 1.77 -9.76 -6.03
C PRO A 120 1.68 -10.68 -4.80
N SER A 121 1.66 -10.13 -3.58
CA SER A 121 1.46 -10.89 -2.33
C SER A 121 0.00 -10.96 -1.87
N LEU A 122 -0.90 -10.13 -2.42
CA LEU A 122 -2.30 -10.05 -2.00
C LEU A 122 -3.21 -9.67 -3.18
N LYS A 123 -4.07 -10.61 -3.60
CA LYS A 123 -5.20 -10.30 -4.47
C LYS A 123 -6.27 -9.58 -3.65
N LEU A 124 -6.69 -8.41 -4.13
CA LEU A 124 -7.75 -7.60 -3.53
C LEU A 124 -8.77 -7.27 -4.64
N THR A 125 -10.05 -7.48 -4.38
CA THR A 125 -11.12 -7.28 -5.36
C THR A 125 -12.33 -6.65 -4.70
N ALA A 126 -12.81 -5.51 -5.22
CA ALA A 126 -14.10 -4.96 -4.82
C ALA A 126 -15.23 -5.87 -5.34
N THR A 127 -16.15 -6.25 -4.47
CA THR A 127 -17.26 -7.17 -4.78
C THR A 127 -18.62 -6.49 -4.77
N LYS A 128 -18.75 -5.36 -4.06
CA LYS A 128 -19.97 -4.58 -3.99
C LYS A 128 -19.64 -3.10 -3.81
N PHE A 129 -20.43 -2.24 -4.44
CA PHE A 129 -20.40 -0.79 -4.25
C PHE A 129 -21.82 -0.30 -3.95
N THR A 130 -22.01 0.56 -2.96
CA THR A 130 -23.33 1.11 -2.60
C THR A 130 -23.20 2.54 -2.07
N TYR A 131 -24.13 3.41 -2.44
CA TYR A 131 -24.39 4.65 -1.70
C TYR A 131 -25.32 4.31 -0.54
N ALA A 132 -24.80 4.41 0.68
CA ALA A 132 -25.43 3.88 1.87
C ALA A 132 -26.23 4.93 2.65
N GLY A 133 -26.58 6.09 2.06
CA GLY A 133 -27.27 7.17 2.77
C GLY A 133 -28.54 6.75 3.50
N SER A 134 -29.34 5.85 2.92
CA SER A 134 -30.56 5.33 3.58
C SER A 134 -30.28 4.53 4.86
N GLN A 135 -29.05 4.09 5.11
CA GLN A 135 -28.64 3.41 6.35
C GLN A 135 -28.27 4.40 7.47
N TYR A 136 -28.06 5.68 7.13
CA TYR A 136 -27.57 6.73 8.01
C TYR A 136 -28.52 7.92 8.03
N LEU A 137 -29.79 7.66 8.35
CA LEU A 137 -30.81 8.68 8.52
C LEU A 137 -31.07 8.94 10.01
N GLN A 138 -31.56 10.15 10.29
CA GLN A 138 -32.16 10.48 11.58
C GLN A 138 -33.44 9.65 11.80
N PRO A 139 -33.91 9.49 13.05
CA PRO A 139 -35.16 8.79 13.33
C PRO A 139 -36.40 9.35 12.62
N ASP A 140 -36.37 10.62 12.20
CA ASP A 140 -37.44 11.28 11.45
C ASP A 140 -37.32 11.13 9.92
N GLY A 141 -36.29 10.41 9.44
CA GLY A 141 -36.02 10.17 8.02
C GLY A 141 -35.15 11.24 7.34
N ASN A 142 -34.76 12.31 8.02
CA ASN A 142 -33.87 13.32 7.46
C ASN A 142 -32.43 12.80 7.34
N VAL A 143 -31.70 13.28 6.33
CA VAL A 143 -30.27 12.96 6.16
C VAL A 143 -29.44 13.51 7.32
N LEU A 144 -28.38 12.78 7.70
CA LEU A 144 -27.39 13.21 8.69
C LEU A 144 -26.25 14.05 8.08
N SER A 145 -26.11 13.99 6.76
CA SER A 145 -25.01 14.56 6.00
C SER A 145 -25.52 15.01 4.63
N ASP A 146 -24.93 16.06 4.08
CA ASP A 146 -25.12 16.49 2.70
C ASP A 146 -24.42 15.58 1.68
N HIS A 147 -23.58 14.64 2.15
CA HIS A 147 -22.97 13.57 1.37
C HIS A 147 -23.59 12.20 1.66
N ASP A 148 -23.74 11.39 0.60
CA ASP A 148 -24.05 9.96 0.69
C ASP A 148 -22.81 9.16 1.12
N PRO A 149 -22.85 8.39 2.22
CA PRO A 149 -21.76 7.50 2.59
C PRO A 149 -21.49 6.44 1.49
N VAL A 150 -20.23 6.24 1.15
CA VAL A 150 -19.81 5.20 0.20
C VAL A 150 -19.42 3.93 0.95
N LEU A 151 -20.07 2.82 0.61
CA LEU A 151 -19.75 1.49 1.12
C LEU A 151 -19.20 0.60 0.00
N VAL A 152 -18.04 -0.01 0.24
CA VAL A 152 -17.42 -0.96 -0.68
C VAL A 152 -17.05 -2.24 0.06
N ASP A 153 -17.56 -3.37 -0.41
CA ASP A 153 -17.17 -4.68 0.10
C ASP A 153 -15.96 -5.17 -0.70
N PHE A 154 -14.97 -5.73 0.01
CA PHE A 154 -13.77 -6.31 -0.60
C PHE A 154 -13.65 -7.79 -0.26
N SER A 155 -13.27 -8.58 -1.26
CA SER A 155 -12.72 -9.92 -1.06
C SER A 155 -11.21 -9.86 -1.25
N TRP A 156 -10.48 -10.69 -0.49
CA TRP A 156 -9.04 -10.77 -0.62
C TRP A 156 -8.54 -12.21 -0.47
N THR A 157 -7.38 -12.48 -1.07
CA THR A 157 -6.69 -13.76 -0.95
C THR A 157 -5.20 -13.50 -1.02
N ALA A 158 -4.46 -13.93 0.00
CA ALA A 158 -3.01 -13.82 -0.03
C ALA A 158 -2.43 -14.74 -1.11
N SER A 159 -1.27 -14.40 -1.69
CA SER A 159 -0.60 -15.18 -2.75
C SER A 159 0.20 -16.38 -2.26
N ASP A 160 -0.02 -17.56 -2.83
CA ASP A 160 0.69 -18.80 -2.45
C ASP A 160 2.18 -18.82 -2.87
N SER A 161 2.60 -17.93 -3.77
CA SER A 161 3.98 -17.86 -4.26
C SER A 161 4.85 -16.82 -3.54
N LEU A 162 4.26 -15.73 -3.08
CA LEU A 162 4.95 -14.65 -2.38
C LEU A 162 4.14 -14.19 -1.18
N ARG A 163 4.77 -14.22 -0.02
CA ARG A 163 4.21 -13.80 1.27
C ARG A 163 5.13 -12.75 1.88
N VAL A 164 4.54 -11.84 2.64
CA VAL A 164 5.25 -10.86 3.45
C VAL A 164 4.90 -11.14 4.91
N SER A 165 5.86 -11.04 5.81
CA SER A 165 5.59 -11.11 7.24
C SER A 165 5.06 -9.77 7.76
N ASP A 166 4.65 -9.73 9.02
CA ASP A 166 4.50 -8.45 9.69
C ASP A 166 5.85 -7.71 9.75
N PRO A 167 5.86 -6.38 9.59
CA PRO A 167 7.07 -5.58 9.78
C PRO A 167 7.46 -5.55 11.26
N TYR A 168 8.76 -5.54 11.54
CA TYR A 168 9.30 -5.42 12.89
C TYR A 168 10.38 -4.34 12.94
N GLY A 169 10.31 -3.43 13.91
CA GLY A 169 11.20 -2.28 14.04
C GLY A 169 10.45 -0.95 14.11
N GLY A 170 11.14 0.13 13.71
CA GLY A 170 10.57 1.47 13.70
C GLY A 170 9.81 1.82 12.42
N ASP A 171 9.05 2.90 12.49
CA ASP A 171 8.25 3.49 11.41
C ASP A 171 8.99 4.61 10.64
N PHE A 172 10.29 4.79 10.92
CA PHE A 172 11.12 5.82 10.31
C PHE A 172 11.83 5.35 9.03
N GLY A 173 12.15 6.30 8.16
CA GLY A 173 12.81 6.05 6.88
C GLY A 173 11.82 5.89 5.73
N THR A 174 12.32 5.45 4.57
CA THR A 174 11.47 5.15 3.41
C THR A 174 11.16 3.66 3.42
N PHE A 175 9.88 3.33 3.32
CA PHE A 175 9.47 1.94 3.23
C PHE A 175 9.94 1.31 1.91
N TYR A 176 10.29 0.03 1.96
CA TYR A 176 10.66 -0.76 0.80
C TYR A 176 10.19 -2.20 0.95
N ASN A 177 10.08 -2.89 -0.17
CA ASN A 177 10.03 -4.34 -0.26
C ASN A 177 10.47 -4.74 -1.67
N ASP A 178 10.96 -5.97 -1.82
CA ASP A 178 11.42 -6.48 -3.11
C ASP A 178 10.32 -7.26 -3.87
N VAL A 179 9.06 -7.20 -3.41
CA VAL A 179 7.94 -7.97 -3.99
C VAL A 179 7.75 -7.68 -5.48
N PRO A 180 7.78 -6.43 -5.99
CA PRO A 180 7.66 -6.16 -7.42
C PRO A 180 8.70 -6.91 -8.24
N ALA A 181 9.98 -6.84 -7.83
CA ALA A 181 11.06 -7.50 -8.54
C ALA A 181 10.96 -9.02 -8.44
N LEU A 182 10.72 -9.55 -7.23
CA LEU A 182 10.60 -10.99 -6.98
C LEU A 182 9.41 -11.62 -7.69
N SER A 183 8.31 -10.89 -7.87
CA SER A 183 7.10 -11.38 -8.55
C SER A 183 7.30 -11.70 -10.03
N THR A 184 8.36 -11.17 -10.65
CA THR A 184 8.72 -11.46 -12.04
C THR A 184 9.56 -12.72 -12.20
N ILE A 185 9.98 -13.33 -11.08
CA ILE A 185 10.88 -14.49 -11.06
C ILE A 185 10.08 -15.71 -10.64
N SER A 186 10.02 -16.75 -11.48
CA SER A 186 9.17 -17.93 -11.23
C SER A 186 9.57 -18.73 -9.99
N SER A 187 10.86 -18.74 -9.64
CA SER A 187 11.38 -19.43 -8.45
C SER A 187 12.65 -18.73 -7.95
N PRO A 188 12.51 -17.62 -7.20
CA PRO A 188 13.67 -16.91 -6.66
C PRO A 188 14.35 -17.78 -5.60
N LYS A 189 15.65 -18.02 -5.77
CA LYS A 189 16.47 -18.80 -4.82
C LYS A 189 17.58 -17.92 -4.29
N ALA A 190 17.64 -17.76 -2.97
CA ALA A 190 18.76 -17.10 -2.32
C ALA A 190 20.05 -17.90 -2.53
N SER A 191 21.16 -17.22 -2.81
CA SER A 191 22.52 -17.78 -2.88
C SER A 191 23.41 -17.23 -1.77
N SER A 192 23.14 -16.02 -1.29
CA SER A 192 23.80 -15.47 -0.10
C SER A 192 22.98 -14.37 0.55
N ILE A 193 23.23 -14.15 1.84
CA ILE A 193 22.75 -13.01 2.59
C ILE A 193 23.92 -12.33 3.29
N THR A 194 23.97 -11.00 3.19
CA THR A 194 24.96 -10.15 3.83
C THR A 194 24.26 -9.22 4.81
N LEU A 195 24.74 -9.19 6.05
CA LEU A 195 24.30 -8.25 7.07
C LEU A 195 25.45 -7.31 7.40
N ARG A 196 25.20 -6.01 7.40
CA ARG A 196 26.16 -4.99 7.81
C ARG A 196 25.76 -4.42 9.15
N GLY A 197 26.70 -4.33 10.09
CA GLY A 197 26.38 -3.75 11.39
C GLY A 197 27.59 -3.43 12.25
N ALA A 198 27.35 -2.60 13.25
CA ALA A 198 28.27 -2.28 14.34
C ALA A 198 27.43 -2.19 15.62
N ASN A 199 27.24 -1.00 16.19
CA ASN A 199 26.34 -0.80 17.34
C ASN A 199 24.86 -1.07 17.03
N ARG A 200 24.49 -1.12 15.74
CA ARG A 200 23.16 -1.41 15.18
C ARG A 200 23.32 -2.15 13.86
N LEU A 201 22.23 -2.72 13.34
CA LEU A 201 22.17 -3.13 11.94
C LEU A 201 22.20 -1.86 11.06
N ASP A 202 23.03 -1.88 10.03
CA ASP A 202 23.20 -0.76 9.10
C ASP A 202 22.59 -1.07 7.73
N GLY A 203 22.74 -2.30 7.25
CA GLY A 203 22.19 -2.72 5.97
C GLY A 203 22.06 -4.23 5.81
N ILE A 204 21.19 -4.63 4.90
CA ILE A 204 20.95 -6.02 4.50
C ILE A 204 21.14 -6.14 2.99
N SER A 205 21.68 -7.25 2.52
CA SER A 205 21.71 -7.58 1.10
C SER A 205 21.41 -9.05 0.86
N LEU A 206 20.42 -9.34 0.02
CA LEU A 206 20.09 -10.69 -0.43
C LEU A 206 20.51 -10.85 -1.89
N THR A 207 21.31 -11.87 -2.19
CA THR A 207 21.68 -12.20 -3.57
C THR A 207 21.01 -13.51 -3.97
N LEU A 208 20.43 -13.53 -5.17
CA LEU A 208 19.82 -14.71 -5.75
C LEU A 208 20.86 -15.58 -6.48
N SER A 209 20.52 -16.83 -6.78
CA SER A 209 21.36 -17.71 -7.61
C SER A 209 21.53 -17.21 -9.05
N SER A 210 20.65 -16.31 -9.51
CA SER A 210 20.79 -15.62 -10.80
C SER A 210 21.86 -14.52 -10.79
N GLY A 211 22.37 -14.14 -9.61
CA GLY A 211 23.27 -12.99 -9.43
C GLY A 211 22.56 -11.65 -9.18
N ALA A 212 21.23 -11.61 -9.24
CA ALA A 212 20.47 -10.42 -8.83
C ALA A 212 20.66 -10.15 -7.33
N THR A 213 20.90 -8.89 -6.96
CA THR A 213 21.12 -8.48 -5.57
C THR A 213 20.14 -7.38 -5.17
N PHE A 214 19.53 -7.53 -3.99
CA PHE A 214 18.67 -6.55 -3.35
C PHE A 214 19.36 -6.03 -2.11
N THR A 215 19.60 -4.72 -2.02
CA THR A 215 20.36 -4.10 -0.93
C THR A 215 19.56 -2.95 -0.34
N HIS A 216 19.41 -2.95 0.98
CA HIS A 216 18.67 -1.92 1.72
C HIS A 216 19.45 -1.49 2.96
N GLY A 217 19.35 -0.20 3.30
CA GLY A 217 20.11 0.42 4.38
C GLY A 217 21.39 1.12 3.92
N GLY A 218 22.28 1.39 4.87
CA GLY A 218 23.53 2.11 4.64
C GLY A 218 24.72 1.21 4.29
N THR A 219 25.89 1.86 4.20
CA THR A 219 27.20 1.25 3.91
C THR A 219 28.11 1.17 5.14
N GLY A 220 27.63 1.62 6.29
CA GLY A 220 28.35 1.56 7.56
C GLY A 220 28.51 0.14 8.10
N GLY A 221 29.15 0.07 9.27
CA GLY A 221 29.43 -1.19 9.96
C GLY A 221 30.33 -2.16 9.18
N THR A 222 30.49 -3.35 9.74
CA THR A 222 31.23 -4.46 9.11
C THR A 222 30.24 -5.40 8.44
N ALA A 223 30.55 -5.82 7.21
CA ALA A 223 29.75 -6.80 6.49
C ALA A 223 30.12 -8.23 6.90
N ASN A 224 29.10 -9.01 7.23
CA ASN A 224 29.20 -10.45 7.43
C ASN A 224 28.29 -11.13 6.40
N THR A 225 28.80 -12.15 5.71
CA THR A 225 28.07 -12.83 4.62
C THR A 225 27.97 -14.32 4.90
N LEU A 226 26.76 -14.84 4.80
CA LEU A 226 26.50 -16.27 4.66
C LEU A 226 26.27 -16.61 3.19
N LYS A 227 27.22 -17.34 2.59
CA LYS A 227 27.03 -17.98 1.28
C LYS A 227 26.34 -19.31 1.49
N LEU A 228 25.20 -19.53 0.84
CA LEU A 228 24.41 -20.75 0.94
C LEU A 228 25.03 -21.86 0.08
N ASN A 229 25.06 -23.08 0.63
CA ASN A 229 25.44 -24.26 -0.12
C ASN A 229 24.31 -24.67 -1.07
N ALA A 230 24.62 -25.56 -2.01
CA ALA A 230 23.61 -26.13 -2.90
C ALA A 230 22.49 -26.81 -2.08
N GLY A 231 21.24 -26.45 -2.37
CA GLY A 231 20.05 -26.99 -1.68
C GLY A 231 19.74 -26.35 -0.31
N GLU A 232 20.60 -25.45 0.19
CA GLU A 232 20.38 -24.75 1.43
C GLU A 232 19.45 -23.54 1.24
N SER A 233 18.60 -23.28 2.24
CA SER A 233 17.65 -22.17 2.24
C SER A 233 17.75 -21.37 3.53
N LEU A 234 17.25 -20.13 3.53
CA LEU A 234 17.08 -19.34 4.76
C LEU A 234 15.77 -19.77 5.42
N THR A 235 15.79 -20.04 6.72
CA THR A 235 14.65 -20.63 7.43
C THR A 235 14.10 -19.75 8.55
N SER A 236 14.93 -18.91 9.18
CA SER A 236 14.47 -17.99 10.22
C SER A 236 15.35 -16.74 10.32
N ALA A 237 14.76 -15.69 10.87
CA ALA A 237 15.48 -14.50 11.29
C ALA A 237 15.07 -14.13 12.72
N THR A 238 16.04 -13.73 13.53
CA THR A 238 15.81 -13.03 14.79
C THR A 238 16.18 -11.57 14.57
N VAL A 239 15.23 -10.67 14.77
CA VAL A 239 15.42 -9.23 14.64
C VAL A 239 15.20 -8.62 16.01
N CYS A 240 16.11 -7.74 16.45
CA CYS A 240 15.94 -7.04 17.72
C CYS A 240 15.99 -5.53 17.51
N GLN A 241 15.09 -4.80 18.16
CA GLN A 241 14.96 -3.36 18.05
C GLN A 241 15.44 -2.63 19.29
N GLY A 242 15.68 -1.32 19.16
CA GLY A 242 16.02 -0.46 20.28
C GLY A 242 15.90 1.02 19.91
N GLN A 243 16.12 1.90 20.89
CA GLN A 243 15.99 3.34 20.70
C GLN A 243 17.32 4.00 20.32
N LYS A 244 17.29 4.89 19.33
CA LYS A 244 18.38 5.83 19.04
C LYS A 244 17.80 7.19 18.68
N ASN A 245 18.17 8.23 19.42
CA ASN A 245 17.67 9.60 19.21
C ASN A 245 16.13 9.65 19.17
N ASN A 246 15.48 8.95 20.12
CA ASN A 246 14.02 8.82 20.22
C ASN A 246 13.35 8.18 18.99
N GLN A 247 14.10 7.40 18.21
CA GLN A 247 13.58 6.61 17.08
C GLN A 247 13.91 5.14 17.30
N THR A 248 12.89 4.28 17.16
CA THR A 248 13.07 2.84 17.11
C THR A 248 13.86 2.47 15.86
N ARG A 249 14.88 1.61 16.02
CA ARG A 249 15.72 1.09 14.94
C ARG A 249 15.98 -0.39 15.15
N VAL A 250 16.34 -1.09 14.07
CA VAL A 250 16.87 -2.45 14.18
C VAL A 250 18.31 -2.38 14.69
N PHE A 251 18.54 -2.97 15.86
CA PHE A 251 19.85 -3.03 16.52
C PHE A 251 20.61 -4.30 16.17
N TYR A 252 19.90 -5.40 15.90
CA TYR A 252 20.49 -6.69 15.62
C TYR A 252 19.63 -7.47 14.64
N MET A 253 20.30 -8.24 13.79
CA MET A 253 19.66 -9.30 13.03
C MET A 253 20.57 -10.53 13.00
N GLN A 254 19.98 -11.70 13.17
CA GLN A 254 20.59 -12.99 12.89
C GLN A 254 19.71 -13.75 11.93
N VAL A 255 20.30 -14.33 10.89
CA VAL A 255 19.59 -15.20 9.94
C VAL A 255 20.17 -16.59 10.05
N THR A 256 19.28 -17.58 10.06
CA THR A 256 19.62 -19.01 10.14
C THR A 256 19.21 -19.71 8.85
N SER A 257 20.06 -20.63 8.41
CA SER A 257 19.82 -21.49 7.26
C SER A 257 19.23 -22.85 7.65
N SER A 258 18.73 -23.59 6.66
CA SER A 258 18.29 -24.99 6.81
C SER A 258 19.42 -25.94 7.24
N ALA A 259 20.68 -25.55 7.10
CA ALA A 259 21.84 -26.29 7.58
C ALA A 259 22.29 -25.87 9.00
N GLY A 260 21.53 -25.01 9.68
CA GLY A 260 21.84 -24.52 11.03
C GLY A 260 22.98 -23.48 11.07
N ARG A 261 23.51 -23.08 9.92
CA ARG A 261 24.52 -22.01 9.83
C ARG A 261 23.88 -20.65 9.95
N THR A 262 24.59 -19.70 10.55
CA THR A 262 24.06 -18.38 10.84
C THR A 262 24.96 -17.27 10.31
N VAL A 263 24.36 -16.10 10.07
CA VAL A 263 25.06 -14.82 9.98
C VAL A 263 24.34 -13.82 10.86
N ALA A 264 25.10 -12.96 11.53
CA ALA A 264 24.56 -11.91 12.37
C ALA A 264 25.33 -10.60 12.19
N ALA A 265 24.65 -9.49 12.47
CA ALA A 265 25.28 -8.18 12.58
C ALA A 265 24.50 -7.28 13.55
N GLY A 266 25.20 -6.31 14.13
CA GLY A 266 24.63 -5.42 15.14
C GLY A 266 24.86 -5.90 16.57
N VAL A 267 24.21 -5.23 17.53
CA VAL A 267 24.28 -5.57 18.96
C VAL A 267 22.90 -5.98 19.43
N LYS A 268 22.77 -7.20 19.96
CA LYS A 268 21.49 -7.75 20.44
C LYS A 268 20.95 -6.89 21.60
N SER A 269 19.74 -6.37 21.43
CA SER A 269 18.99 -5.67 22.48
C SER A 269 18.08 -6.64 23.24
N SER A 270 17.35 -6.14 24.24
CA SER A 270 16.37 -6.91 25.02
C SER A 270 15.04 -7.15 24.31
N GLU A 271 14.74 -6.39 23.26
CA GLU A 271 13.49 -6.49 22.49
C GLU A 271 13.76 -7.19 21.16
N CYS A 272 13.39 -8.47 21.10
CA CYS A 272 13.29 -9.33 19.93
C CYS A 272 11.94 -10.06 20.06
#